data_AF-A0A4V0YR20-F1
#
_entry.id   AF-A0A4V0YR20-F1
#
_cell.length_a   1.000
_cell.length_b   1.000
_cell.length_c   1.000
_cell.angle_alpha   90.00
_cell.angle_beta   90.00
_cell.angle_gamma   90.00
#
_symmetry.space_group_name_H-M   'P 1'
#
loop_
_entity.id
_entity.type
_entity.pdbx_description
1 polymer ?
#
loop_
_entity_poly.entity_id
_entity_poly.type
_entity_poly.pdbx_seq_one_letter_code
_entity_poly.pdbx_strand_id
1 'polypeptide(L)'
;MNFSIDGDWALDSIGMGGEWGRTWHSAPQATNIVFRVKSNGPHTVTLHPTNGVFDITPEVVPLTKIENLQLSGDFEVYASDGSGGWNAFDPMHDMTMESPGIFTKDIRLTGGRAYSYKYSANRLGWAIPLVDYPYDGYARLATHGNPPPMRYDCPRDGIYRFRADTITGAYHVELVKHL
;
A
#
# COMPACT_ATOMS: atom_id res chain seq x y z
N MET A 1 -1.22 5.74 -11.31
CA MET A 1 -2.07 6.19 -12.43
C MET A 1 -2.54 4.94 -13.12
N ASN A 2 -3.85 4.72 -13.18
CA ASN A 2 -4.45 3.56 -13.82
C ASN A 2 -5.20 4.06 -15.04
N PHE A 3 -4.93 3.47 -16.20
CA PHE A 3 -5.69 3.76 -17.41
C PHE A 3 -6.68 2.64 -17.62
N SER A 4 -7.95 2.98 -17.81
CA SER A 4 -8.91 2.07 -18.43
C SER A 4 -9.28 2.65 -19.79
N ILE A 5 -9.13 1.85 -20.85
CA ILE A 5 -9.63 2.18 -22.18
C ILE A 5 -10.83 1.27 -22.42
N ASP A 6 -12.01 1.88 -22.57
CA ASP A 6 -13.28 1.26 -22.95
C ASP A 6 -13.81 0.16 -22.01
N GLY A 7 -13.32 0.05 -20.77
CA GLY A 7 -13.77 -0.95 -19.80
C GLY A 7 -13.23 -2.36 -20.02
N ASP A 8 -12.62 -2.63 -21.18
CA ASP A 8 -12.03 -3.92 -21.56
C ASP A 8 -10.51 -3.98 -21.35
N TRP A 9 -9.85 -2.82 -21.26
CA TRP A 9 -8.39 -2.72 -21.14
C TRP A 9 -8.01 -1.94 -19.89
N ALA A 10 -7.12 -2.49 -19.06
CA ALA A 10 -6.49 -1.80 -17.94
C ALA A 10 -4.97 -1.79 -18.10
N LEU A 11 -4.34 -0.61 -18.02
CA LEU A 11 -2.89 -0.49 -17.87
C LEU A 11 -2.55 -0.67 -16.39
N ASP A 12 -1.95 -1.80 -16.07
CA ASP A 12 -1.50 -2.15 -14.73
C ASP A 12 -0.08 -2.71 -14.81
N SER A 13 0.78 -2.32 -13.87
CA SER A 13 2.03 -3.06 -13.65
C SER A 13 1.67 -4.35 -12.94
N ILE A 14 2.15 -5.48 -13.42
CA ILE A 14 2.17 -6.72 -12.62
C ILE A 14 2.70 -6.28 -11.23
N GLY A 15 1.91 -6.47 -10.17
CA GLY A 15 2.12 -5.84 -8.85
C GLY A 15 3.52 -6.02 -8.29
N MET A 16 3.88 -5.37 -7.17
CA MET A 16 5.21 -5.46 -6.51
C MET A 16 5.88 -6.86 -6.68
N GLY A 17 6.82 -7.00 -7.62
CA GLY A 17 7.35 -8.30 -8.08
C GLY A 17 7.12 -8.64 -9.56
N GLY A 18 6.41 -7.78 -10.30
CA GLY A 18 6.11 -7.94 -11.70
C GLY A 18 7.06 -7.27 -12.68
N GLU A 19 6.89 -7.57 -13.97
CA GLU A 19 7.71 -7.02 -15.05
C GLU A 19 7.20 -5.63 -15.43
N TRP A 20 8.06 -4.61 -15.24
CA TRP A 20 7.80 -3.25 -15.70
C TRP A 20 7.54 -3.22 -17.22
N GLY A 21 6.66 -2.33 -17.66
CA GLY A 21 6.39 -2.14 -19.07
C GLY A 21 5.43 -3.16 -19.67
N ARG A 22 4.77 -4.02 -18.88
CA ARG A 22 3.69 -4.91 -19.36
C ARG A 22 2.30 -4.41 -18.96
N THR A 23 1.28 -4.80 -19.72
CA THR A 23 -0.09 -4.21 -19.64
C THR A 23 -1.20 -5.24 -19.46
N TRP A 24 -0.88 -6.50 -19.14
CA TRP A 24 -1.89 -7.56 -19.04
C TRP A 24 -2.06 -8.00 -17.58
N HIS A 25 -3.29 -7.94 -17.08
CA HIS A 25 -3.68 -8.52 -15.80
C HIS A 25 -5.13 -9.06 -15.86
N SER A 26 -5.38 -10.20 -15.21
CA SER A 26 -6.73 -10.70 -14.92
C SER A 26 -7.20 -10.12 -13.59
N ALA A 27 -8.36 -9.45 -13.55
CA ALA A 27 -8.97 -8.90 -12.33
C ALA A 27 -8.83 -9.80 -11.08
N PRO A 28 -8.72 -9.25 -9.84
CA PRO A 28 -9.11 -7.89 -9.42
C PRO A 28 -7.97 -7.01 -8.86
N GLN A 29 -6.70 -7.41 -8.99
CA GLN A 29 -5.57 -6.70 -8.36
C GLN A 29 -5.07 -5.55 -9.24
N ALA A 30 -5.88 -4.49 -9.41
CA ALA A 30 -5.47 -3.28 -10.13
C ALA A 30 -4.48 -2.47 -9.29
N THR A 31 -3.18 -2.65 -9.50
CA THR A 31 -2.15 -1.87 -8.82
C THR A 31 -1.94 -0.53 -9.52
N ASN A 32 -1.36 0.46 -8.83
CA ASN A 32 -0.96 1.69 -9.50
C ASN A 32 0.39 1.49 -10.18
N ILE A 33 0.53 2.01 -11.40
CA ILE A 33 1.85 2.20 -12.02
C ILE A 33 2.49 3.43 -11.36
N VAL A 34 3.66 3.21 -10.75
CA VAL A 34 4.39 4.24 -10.02
C VAL A 34 5.86 4.26 -10.43
N PHE A 35 6.36 5.45 -10.74
CA PHE A 35 7.73 5.70 -11.19
C PHE A 35 8.19 7.10 -10.75
N ARG A 36 9.51 7.29 -10.70
CA ARG A 36 10.15 8.59 -10.51
C ARG A 36 10.59 9.15 -11.87
N VAL A 37 10.30 10.41 -12.13
CA VAL A 37 10.83 11.13 -13.30
C VAL A 37 12.26 11.60 -13.01
N LYS A 38 13.15 11.49 -14.00
CA LYS A 38 14.56 11.92 -13.86
C LYS A 38 14.73 13.44 -13.94
N SER A 39 13.83 14.10 -14.66
CA SER A 39 13.82 15.55 -14.86
C SER A 39 12.40 16.05 -15.08
N ASN A 40 12.12 17.29 -14.69
CA ASN A 40 10.85 17.95 -15.00
C ASN A 40 10.70 18.16 -16.51
N GLY A 41 9.49 17.98 -17.02
CA GLY A 41 9.19 18.18 -18.44
C GLY A 41 8.04 17.29 -18.91
N PRO A 42 7.58 17.49 -20.16
CA PRO A 42 6.58 16.61 -20.74
C PRO A 42 7.12 15.18 -20.83
N HIS A 43 6.26 14.21 -20.48
CA HIS A 43 6.50 12.79 -20.71
C HIS A 43 5.38 12.26 -21.58
N THR A 44 5.72 11.39 -22.52
CA THR A 44 4.77 10.66 -23.36
C THR A 44 4.72 9.22 -22.88
N VAL A 45 3.52 8.75 -22.59
CA VAL A 45 3.24 7.32 -22.34
C VAL A 45 2.73 6.73 -23.66
N THR A 46 3.39 5.69 -24.16
CA THR A 46 3.01 4.99 -25.39
C THR A 46 2.58 3.57 -25.05
N LEU A 47 1.38 3.20 -25.49
CA LEU A 47 0.83 1.86 -25.32
C LEU A 47 1.00 1.06 -26.61
N HIS A 48 1.54 -0.14 -26.50
CA HIS A 48 1.69 -1.11 -27.58
C HIS A 48 0.79 -2.31 -27.31
N PRO A 49 -0.49 -2.28 -27.74
CA PRO A 49 -1.48 -3.28 -27.35
C PRO A 49 -1.21 -4.66 -27.98
N THR A 50 -0.55 -4.71 -29.14
CA THR A 50 -0.31 -5.95 -29.90
C THR A 50 0.63 -6.93 -29.18
N ASN A 51 1.54 -6.40 -28.35
CA ASN A 51 2.48 -7.18 -27.54
C ASN A 51 2.29 -6.92 -26.02
N GLY A 52 1.29 -6.13 -25.65
CA GLY A 52 0.92 -5.89 -24.26
C GLY A 52 1.99 -5.16 -23.46
N VAL A 53 2.66 -4.17 -24.07
CA VAL A 53 3.70 -3.37 -23.41
C VAL A 53 3.40 -1.88 -23.42
N PHE A 54 4.06 -1.14 -22.53
CA PHE A 54 4.06 0.32 -22.52
C PHE A 54 5.45 0.88 -22.25
N ASP A 55 5.68 2.07 -22.79
CA ASP A 55 6.93 2.81 -22.63
C ASP A 55 6.64 4.25 -22.21
N ILE A 56 7.58 4.86 -21.51
CA ILE A 56 7.49 6.27 -21.07
C ILE A 56 8.76 7.00 -21.52
N THR A 57 8.59 8.09 -22.27
CA THR A 57 9.68 8.92 -22.80
C THR A 57 9.54 10.38 -22.34
N PRO A 58 10.58 11.03 -21.79
CA PRO A 58 11.90 10.47 -21.45
C PRO A 58 11.83 9.33 -20.43
N GLU A 59 12.90 8.52 -20.37
CA GLU A 59 12.98 7.34 -19.51
C GLU A 59 12.76 7.69 -18.02
N VAL A 60 11.93 6.90 -17.35
CA VAL A 60 11.61 7.03 -15.92
C VAL A 60 12.26 5.90 -15.12
N VAL A 61 12.26 6.04 -13.79
CA VAL A 61 12.73 5.00 -12.87
C VAL A 61 11.52 4.31 -12.22
N PRO A 62 11.20 3.06 -12.58
CA PRO A 62 10.11 2.31 -11.97
C PRO A 62 10.32 2.15 -10.47
N LEU A 63 9.23 2.22 -9.68
CA LEU A 63 9.27 1.88 -8.26
C LEU A 63 8.74 0.46 -8.05
N THR A 64 9.67 -0.50 -8.02
CA THR A 64 9.37 -1.94 -7.95
C THR A 64 9.59 -2.54 -6.56
N LYS A 65 9.94 -1.74 -5.57
CA LYS A 65 10.25 -2.17 -4.21
C LYS A 65 9.57 -1.28 -3.17
N ILE A 66 9.26 -1.86 -2.02
CA ILE A 66 8.82 -1.14 -0.83
C ILE A 66 10.05 -0.82 0.01
N GLU A 67 10.40 0.46 0.08
CA GLU A 67 11.53 1.01 0.83
C GLU A 67 11.11 1.51 2.22
N ASN A 68 9.85 1.95 2.36
CA ASN A 68 9.25 2.36 3.62
C ASN A 68 7.75 2.08 3.62
N LEU A 69 7.16 2.01 4.81
CA LEU A 69 5.76 1.71 5.02
C LEU A 69 5.18 2.62 6.09
N GLN A 70 3.98 3.13 5.87
CA GLN A 70 3.20 3.89 6.85
C GLN A 70 2.01 3.04 7.29
N LEU A 71 1.68 3.08 8.58
CA LEU A 71 0.43 2.56 9.14
C LEU A 71 -0.50 3.74 9.40
N SER A 72 -1.56 3.84 8.61
CA SER A 72 -2.63 4.83 8.78
C SER A 72 -3.90 4.14 9.28
N GLY A 73 -4.70 4.83 10.08
CA GLY A 73 -5.94 4.30 10.64
C GLY A 73 -6.52 5.21 11.72
N ASP A 74 -7.71 4.87 12.20
CA ASP A 74 -8.46 5.68 13.18
C ASP A 74 -7.94 5.55 14.63
N PHE A 75 -6.62 5.47 14.79
CA PHE A 75 -5.93 5.36 16.07
C PHE A 75 -5.91 6.70 16.81
N GLU A 76 -6.13 6.68 18.13
CA GLU A 76 -6.18 7.90 18.94
C GLU A 76 -4.86 8.68 18.89
N VAL A 77 -3.73 7.97 18.79
CA VAL A 77 -2.39 8.58 18.67
C VAL A 77 -2.24 9.44 17.41
N TYR A 78 -3.08 9.23 16.38
CA TYR A 78 -3.04 10.00 15.14
C TYR A 78 -4.07 11.11 15.03
N ALA A 79 -4.85 11.38 16.08
CA ALA A 79 -5.90 12.40 16.05
C ALA A 79 -5.40 13.82 15.69
N SER A 80 -4.10 14.09 15.86
CA SER A 80 -3.46 15.37 15.56
C SER A 80 -2.92 15.52 14.14
N ASP A 81 -3.01 14.50 13.28
CA ASP A 81 -2.50 14.55 11.90
C ASP A 81 -3.32 15.45 10.95
N GLY A 82 -4.41 16.06 11.45
CA GLY A 82 -5.33 16.90 10.69
C GLY A 82 -6.30 16.15 9.78
N SER A 83 -6.25 14.81 9.77
CA SER A 83 -7.05 13.94 8.89
C SER A 83 -7.72 12.76 9.62
N GLY A 84 -7.58 12.68 10.94
CA GLY A 84 -8.14 11.60 11.75
C GLY A 84 -7.38 10.28 11.58
N GLY A 85 -6.08 10.36 11.32
CA GLY A 85 -5.18 9.22 11.14
C GLY A 85 -5.12 8.65 9.72
N TRP A 86 -5.66 9.35 8.72
CA TRP A 86 -5.66 8.95 7.31
C TRP A 86 -4.67 9.72 6.43
N ASN A 87 -3.72 10.45 7.03
CA ASN A 87 -2.70 11.21 6.33
C ASN A 87 -1.50 10.30 6.02
N ALA A 88 -1.54 9.63 4.87
CA ALA A 88 -0.46 8.76 4.40
C ALA A 88 0.89 9.47 4.13
N PHE A 89 0.96 10.79 4.29
CA PHE A 89 2.20 11.57 4.22
C PHE A 89 2.76 11.94 5.60
N ASP A 90 2.00 11.75 6.69
CA ASP A 90 2.44 12.15 8.02
C ASP A 90 3.57 11.22 8.51
N PRO A 91 4.76 11.76 8.84
CA PRO A 91 5.86 10.96 9.37
C PRO A 91 5.51 10.21 10.67
N MET A 92 4.52 10.68 11.42
CA MET A 92 4.01 9.98 12.61
C MET A 92 3.48 8.59 12.27
N HIS A 93 3.04 8.35 11.03
CA HIS A 93 2.50 7.06 10.59
C HIS A 93 3.60 6.08 10.16
N ASP A 94 4.86 6.52 10.01
CA ASP A 94 5.95 5.67 9.55
C ASP A 94 6.16 4.46 10.47
N MET A 95 6.32 3.30 9.86
CA MET A 95 6.69 2.06 10.53
C MET A 95 8.21 1.92 10.54
N THR A 96 8.74 1.21 11.53
CA THR A 96 10.16 0.86 11.62
C THR A 96 10.42 -0.36 10.76
N MET A 97 11.45 -0.32 9.91
CA MET A 97 11.90 -1.51 9.18
C MET A 97 12.89 -2.30 10.03
N GLU A 98 12.48 -3.47 10.52
CA GLU A 98 13.31 -4.35 11.37
C GLU A 98 14.30 -5.16 10.53
N SER A 99 13.89 -5.56 9.33
CA SER A 99 14.70 -6.23 8.32
C SER A 99 14.10 -5.97 6.94
N PRO A 100 14.79 -6.25 5.82
CA PRO A 100 14.24 -6.02 4.49
C PRO A 100 12.84 -6.62 4.33
N GLY A 101 11.85 -5.77 4.06
CA GLY A 101 10.44 -6.16 3.88
C GLY A 101 9.63 -6.37 5.16
N ILE A 102 10.22 -6.28 6.35
CA ILE A 102 9.53 -6.44 7.63
C ILE A 102 9.41 -5.10 8.34
N PHE A 103 8.18 -4.65 8.54
CA PHE A 103 7.85 -3.36 9.13
C PHE A 103 7.01 -3.53 10.39
N THR A 104 7.31 -2.74 11.43
CA THR A 104 6.62 -2.77 12.73
C THR A 104 6.21 -1.38 13.20
N LYS A 105 5.10 -1.29 13.93
CA LYS A 105 4.74 -0.08 14.67
C LYS A 105 3.92 -0.43 15.90
N ASP A 106 4.31 0.11 17.05
CA ASP A 106 3.62 -0.09 18.31
C ASP A 106 2.62 1.05 18.54
N ILE A 107 1.36 0.70 18.76
CA ILE A 107 0.25 1.63 18.95
C ILE A 107 -0.46 1.28 20.25
N ARG A 108 -0.74 2.30 21.08
CA ARG A 108 -1.63 2.15 22.24
C ARG A 108 -3.07 2.05 21.76
N LEU A 109 -3.78 1.00 22.16
CA LEU A 109 -5.18 0.77 21.83
C LEU A 109 -6.03 0.64 23.09
N THR A 110 -7.29 1.00 22.95
CA THR A 110 -8.35 0.85 23.96
C THR A 110 -9.11 -0.45 23.69
N GLY A 111 -9.34 -1.25 24.72
CA GLY A 111 -10.10 -2.49 24.68
C GLY A 111 -11.58 -2.27 24.44
N GLY A 112 -12.21 -3.24 23.78
CA GLY A 112 -13.62 -3.18 23.39
C GLY A 112 -13.89 -2.26 22.19
N ARG A 113 -12.86 -1.64 21.61
CA ARG A 113 -12.97 -0.81 20.41
C ARG A 113 -12.50 -1.56 19.16
N ALA A 114 -13.16 -1.28 18.05
CA ALA A 114 -12.69 -1.68 16.73
C ALA A 114 -11.91 -0.55 16.07
N TYR A 115 -10.81 -0.91 15.41
CA TYR A 115 -9.94 -0.03 14.65
C TYR A 115 -9.96 -0.38 13.18
N SER A 116 -9.93 0.63 12.33
CA SER A 116 -9.82 0.53 10.88
C SER A 116 -8.46 1.05 10.44
N TYR A 117 -7.72 0.27 9.65
CA TYR A 117 -6.36 0.64 9.25
C TYR A 117 -5.96 0.12 7.87
N LYS A 118 -4.94 0.77 7.29
CA LYS A 118 -4.30 0.41 6.03
C LYS A 118 -2.81 0.70 6.10
N TYR A 119 -2.07 0.08 5.19
CA TYR A 119 -0.69 0.48 4.94
C TYR A 119 -0.60 1.30 3.65
N SER A 120 0.37 2.20 3.60
CA SER A 120 0.81 2.85 2.37
C SER A 120 2.32 2.73 2.24
N ALA A 121 2.82 2.53 1.02
CA ALA A 121 4.25 2.37 0.78
C ALA A 121 4.91 3.62 0.19
N ASN A 122 6.21 3.73 0.47
CA ASN A 122 7.15 4.66 -0.16
C ASN A 122 6.89 6.15 0.08
N ARG A 123 6.03 6.53 1.04
CA ARG A 123 5.58 7.93 1.29
C ARG A 123 4.98 8.57 0.03
N LEU A 124 4.25 7.79 -0.74
CA LEU A 124 3.60 8.25 -1.98
C LEU A 124 2.10 8.48 -1.78
N GLY A 125 1.70 8.82 -0.55
CA GLY A 125 0.30 8.87 -0.15
C GLY A 125 -0.37 7.52 -0.42
N TRP A 126 -1.54 7.57 -1.05
CA TRP A 126 -2.30 6.36 -1.41
C TRP A 126 -1.96 5.79 -2.79
N ALA A 127 -0.81 6.15 -3.39
CA ALA A 127 -0.40 5.56 -4.65
C ALA A 127 -0.11 4.06 -4.53
N ILE A 128 0.37 3.58 -3.38
CA ILE A 128 0.64 2.16 -3.17
C ILE A 128 0.03 1.75 -1.82
N PRO A 129 -1.29 1.53 -1.75
CA PRO A 129 -1.92 1.06 -0.53
C PRO A 129 -1.76 -0.46 -0.43
N LEU A 130 -1.59 -0.99 0.77
CA LEU A 130 -1.59 -2.43 1.05
C LEU A 130 -2.64 -2.76 2.10
N VAL A 131 -3.46 -3.77 1.81
CA VAL A 131 -4.43 -4.35 2.74
C VAL A 131 -4.62 -5.83 2.46
N ASP A 132 -5.19 -6.56 3.41
CA ASP A 132 -5.85 -7.83 3.13
C ASP A 132 -7.19 -7.56 2.44
N TYR A 133 -7.32 -7.97 1.19
CA TYR A 133 -8.52 -7.76 0.38
C TYR A 133 -9.31 -9.08 0.27
N PRO A 134 -10.41 -9.21 1.02
CA PRO A 134 -11.06 -10.51 1.23
C PRO A 134 -11.66 -11.14 -0.03
N TYR A 135 -11.78 -10.38 -1.13
CA TYR A 135 -12.36 -10.85 -2.38
C TYR A 135 -11.39 -11.61 -3.28
N ASP A 136 -10.09 -11.61 -2.98
CA ASP A 136 -9.11 -12.38 -3.76
C ASP A 136 -8.89 -13.82 -3.23
N GLY A 137 -9.48 -14.14 -2.07
CA GLY A 137 -9.45 -15.47 -1.46
C GLY A 137 -8.18 -15.78 -0.66
N TYR A 138 -7.28 -14.81 -0.46
CA TYR A 138 -6.03 -14.99 0.27
C TYR A 138 -5.97 -14.06 1.49
N ALA A 139 -5.62 -14.59 2.66
CA ALA A 139 -5.37 -13.79 3.85
C ALA A 139 -3.95 -13.17 3.81
N ARG A 140 -3.74 -12.16 2.97
CA ARG A 140 -2.43 -11.54 2.75
C ARG A 140 -2.56 -10.08 2.34
N LEU A 141 -1.56 -9.28 2.71
CA LEU A 141 -1.37 -7.94 2.18
C LEU A 141 -1.09 -7.99 0.67
N ALA A 142 -1.92 -7.29 -0.08
CA ALA A 142 -1.71 -7.03 -1.50
C ALA A 142 -2.00 -5.56 -1.82
N THR A 143 -1.47 -5.10 -2.95
CA THR A 143 -1.73 -3.76 -3.46
C THR A 143 -3.03 -3.72 -4.25
N HIS A 144 -3.82 -2.66 -4.05
CA HIS A 144 -5.08 -2.45 -4.75
C HIS A 144 -5.26 -0.96 -5.10
N GLY A 145 -6.19 -0.63 -5.99
CA GLY A 145 -6.43 0.78 -6.36
C GLY A 145 -6.95 1.62 -5.18
N ASN A 146 -8.07 1.22 -4.58
CA ASN A 146 -8.62 1.85 -3.38
C ASN A 146 -9.41 0.84 -2.54
N PRO A 147 -8.71 -0.07 -1.84
CA PRO A 147 -9.39 -1.13 -1.11
C PRO A 147 -10.02 -0.58 0.19
N PRO A 148 -11.05 -1.22 0.78
CA PRO A 148 -11.53 -0.87 2.12
C PRO A 148 -10.43 -1.13 3.17
N PRO A 149 -10.48 -0.44 4.33
CA PRO A 149 -9.53 -0.68 5.40
C PRO A 149 -9.74 -2.05 6.07
N MET A 150 -8.66 -2.62 6.61
CA MET A 150 -8.74 -3.78 7.49
C MET A 150 -9.32 -3.39 8.84
N ARG A 151 -9.94 -4.35 9.52
CA ARG A 151 -10.51 -4.16 10.85
C ARG A 151 -9.74 -4.96 11.89
N TYR A 152 -9.51 -4.36 13.05
CA TYR A 152 -8.97 -5.02 14.24
C TYR A 152 -9.86 -4.72 15.45
N ASP A 153 -10.53 -5.74 15.99
CA ASP A 153 -11.31 -5.62 17.22
C ASP A 153 -10.38 -5.83 18.43
N CYS A 154 -10.07 -4.75 19.13
CA CYS A 154 -9.11 -4.74 20.24
C CYS A 154 -9.74 -5.36 21.50
N PRO A 155 -9.22 -6.49 22.02
CA PRO A 155 -9.87 -7.20 23.12
C PRO A 155 -9.68 -6.57 24.50
N ARG A 156 -8.61 -5.77 24.68
CA ARG A 156 -8.25 -5.15 25.97
C ARG A 156 -7.29 -3.99 25.77
N ASP A 157 -7.24 -3.09 26.75
CA ASP A 157 -6.26 -2.00 26.78
C ASP A 157 -4.82 -2.54 26.71
N GLY A 158 -3.98 -1.88 25.92
CA GLY A 158 -2.60 -2.29 25.77
C GLY A 158 -1.84 -1.52 24.70
N ILE A 159 -0.56 -1.83 24.60
CA ILE A 159 0.27 -1.48 23.45
C ILE A 159 0.30 -2.69 22.53
N TYR A 160 -0.09 -2.49 21.28
CA TYR A 160 -0.12 -3.53 20.26
C TYR A 160 0.88 -3.23 19.16
N ARG A 161 1.60 -4.26 18.73
CA ARG A 161 2.51 -4.21 17.59
C ARG A 161 1.77 -4.62 16.34
N PHE A 162 1.69 -3.70 15.40
CA PHE A 162 1.30 -3.98 14.02
C PHE A 162 2.55 -4.38 13.26
N ARG A 163 2.52 -5.55 12.61
CA ARG A 163 3.61 -6.09 11.81
C ARG A 163 3.12 -6.36 10.40
N ALA A 164 3.91 -5.94 9.41
CA ALA A 164 3.70 -6.24 8.00
C ALA A 164 4.97 -6.84 7.38
N ASP A 165 4.82 -7.96 6.69
CA ASP A 165 5.82 -8.57 5.81
C ASP A 165 5.41 -8.34 4.36
N THR A 166 6.08 -7.40 3.70
CA THR A 166 5.74 -7.00 2.34
C THR A 166 6.33 -7.92 1.28
N ILE A 167 7.12 -8.94 1.67
CA ILE A 167 7.66 -9.95 0.75
C ILE A 167 6.68 -11.12 0.65
N THR A 168 6.19 -11.60 1.79
CA THR A 168 5.24 -12.72 1.83
C THR A 168 3.78 -12.28 1.81
N GLY A 169 3.51 -11.01 2.12
CA GLY A 169 2.17 -10.49 2.35
C GLY A 169 1.63 -10.82 3.75
N ALA A 170 2.38 -11.51 4.62
CA ALA A 170 1.92 -11.81 5.96
C ALA A 170 1.77 -10.54 6.81
N TYR A 171 0.76 -10.48 7.66
CA TYR A 171 0.58 -9.38 8.61
C TYR A 171 0.00 -9.89 9.93
N HIS A 172 0.22 -9.14 11.00
CA HIS A 172 -0.16 -9.56 12.33
C HIS A 172 -0.31 -8.35 13.26
N VAL A 173 -1.19 -8.48 14.25
CA VAL A 173 -1.35 -7.53 15.36
C VAL A 173 -1.23 -8.32 16.66
N GLU A 174 -0.27 -7.95 17.51
CA GLU A 174 -0.06 -8.62 18.80
C GLU A 174 0.01 -7.65 19.96
N LEU A 175 -0.47 -8.09 21.11
CA LEU A 175 -0.30 -7.37 22.37
C LEU A 175 1.15 -7.51 22.83
N VAL A 176 1.87 -6.38 22.94
CA VAL A 176 3.24 -6.35 23.47
C VAL A 176 3.29 -5.95 24.94
N LYS A 177 2.31 -5.17 25.43
CA LYS A 177 2.29 -4.73 26.83
C LYS A 177 0.88 -4.37 27.32
N HIS A 178 0.51 -4.85 28.51
CA HIS A 178 -0.71 -4.43 29.22
C HIS A 178 -0.58 -3.04 29.82
N LEU A 179 -1.70 -2.32 29.92
CA LEU A 179 -1.81 -1.00 30.56
C LEU A 179 -2.68 -1.06 31.82
#